data_AF-A0A351EMZ9-F1
#
_entry.id   AF-A0A351EMZ9-F1
#
_cell.length_a   1.000
_cell.length_b   1.000
_cell.length_c   1.000
_cell.angle_alpha   90.00
_cell.angle_beta   90.00
_cell.angle_gamma   90.00
#
_symmetry.space_group_name_H-M   'P 1'
#
loop_
_entity.id
_entity.type
_entity.pdbx_description
1 polymer ?
#
loop_
_entity_poly.entity_id
_entity_poly.type
_entity_poly.pdbx_seq_one_letter_code
_entity_poly.pdbx_strand_id
1 'polypeptide(L)'
;TVAELDGIRLAATLAFQGYAPAIVPVTAIPSWVGRGGWAVLSLQNMPRRHVGLAVRRRGMLSAPASATRDVLRRVVKELAPTIEGLNAV
;
A
#
# COMPACT_ATOMS: atom_id res chain seq x y z
N THR A 1 0.53 -21.37 20.45
CA THR A 1 1.04 -21.52 19.07
C THR A 1 1.09 -20.13 18.45
N VAL A 2 2.25 -19.71 17.93
CA VAL A 2 2.41 -18.44 17.22
C VAL A 2 2.34 -18.76 15.73
N ALA A 3 1.48 -18.05 14.99
CA ALA A 3 1.40 -18.15 13.54
C ALA A 3 2.05 -16.90 12.94
N GLU A 4 3.07 -17.09 12.12
CA GLU A 4 3.65 -16.03 11.30
C GLU A 4 2.82 -15.91 10.01
N LEU A 5 2.42 -14.68 9.68
CA LEU A 5 1.64 -14.39 8.49
C LEU A 5 2.55 -13.71 7.47
N ASP A 6 2.92 -14.45 6.43
CA ASP A 6 3.65 -13.88 5.31
C ASP A 6 2.70 -13.17 4.35
N GLY A 7 2.82 -11.84 4.30
CA GLY A 7 2.16 -11.01 3.31
C GLY A 7 1.03 -10.13 3.85
N ILE A 8 1.13 -8.84 3.51
CA ILE A 8 0.19 -7.81 3.96
C ILE A 8 -1.27 -8.09 3.55
N ARG A 9 -1.46 -8.75 2.40
CA ARG A 9 -2.79 -9.11 1.89
C ARG A 9 -3.46 -10.20 2.73
N LEU A 10 -2.67 -11.17 3.21
CA LEU A 10 -3.18 -12.22 4.10
C LEU A 10 -3.59 -11.62 5.45
N ALA A 11 -2.72 -10.79 6.04
CA ALA A 11 -3.04 -10.07 7.28
C ALA A 11 -4.33 -9.23 7.15
N ALA A 12 -4.47 -8.46 6.06
CA ALA A 12 -5.69 -7.71 5.77
C ALA A 12 -6.92 -8.64 5.66
N THR A 13 -6.80 -9.73 4.92
CA THR A 13 -7.90 -10.68 4.69
C THR A 13 -8.37 -11.33 5.99
N LEU A 14 -7.45 -11.77 6.85
CA LEU A 14 -7.78 -12.36 8.15
C LEU A 14 -8.45 -11.33 9.09
N ALA A 15 -8.02 -10.08 9.05
CA ALA A 15 -8.66 -9.00 9.80
C ALA A 15 -10.09 -8.73 9.32
N PHE A 16 -10.30 -8.63 8.00
CA PHE A 16 -11.63 -8.48 7.41
C PHE A 16 -12.48 -9.76 7.46
N GLN A 17 -11.92 -10.90 7.88
CA GLN A 17 -12.68 -12.12 8.19
C GLN A 17 -12.99 -12.25 9.70
N GLY A 18 -12.52 -11.33 10.53
CA GLY A 18 -12.81 -11.30 11.96
C GLY A 18 -11.90 -12.17 12.83
N TYR A 19 -10.77 -12.65 12.31
CA TYR A 19 -9.83 -13.47 13.11
C TYR A 19 -9.06 -12.65 14.14
N ALA A 20 -8.56 -11.47 13.76
CA ALA A 20 -7.81 -10.56 14.63
C ALA A 20 -7.63 -9.17 13.96
N PRO A 21 -7.47 -8.07 14.72
CA PRO A 21 -7.10 -6.78 14.13
C PRO A 21 -5.70 -6.81 13.50
N ALA A 22 -5.49 -5.99 12.47
CA ALA A 22 -4.19 -5.87 11.80
C ALA A 22 -3.89 -4.41 11.41
N ILE A 23 -2.61 -4.02 11.51
CA ILE A 23 -2.12 -2.76 10.94
C ILE A 23 -1.69 -3.02 9.50
N VAL A 24 -2.33 -2.33 8.56
CA VAL A 24 -2.09 -2.49 7.12
C VAL A 24 -1.99 -1.12 6.44
N PRO A 25 -1.25 -1.00 5.31
CA PRO A 25 -1.32 0.21 4.49
C PRO A 25 -2.73 0.36 3.91
N VAL A 26 -3.16 1.61 3.70
CA VAL A 26 -4.50 1.92 3.17
C VAL A 26 -4.81 1.23 1.85
N THR A 27 -3.78 1.00 1.01
CA THR A 27 -3.91 0.31 -0.28
C THR A 27 -4.17 -1.19 -0.17
N ALA A 28 -4.09 -1.78 1.03
CA ALA A 28 -4.45 -3.18 1.28
C ALA A 28 -5.88 -3.34 1.80
N ILE A 29 -6.59 -2.24 2.05
CA ILE A 29 -7.99 -2.24 2.47
C ILE A 29 -8.86 -2.53 1.23
N PRO A 30 -9.68 -3.58 1.22
CA PRO A 30 -10.53 -3.89 0.08
C PRO A 30 -11.58 -2.81 -0.13
N SER A 31 -11.93 -2.48 -1.38
CA SER A 31 -12.96 -1.46 -1.67
C SER A 31 -14.37 -1.84 -1.20
N TRP A 32 -14.62 -3.12 -0.88
CA TRP A 32 -15.90 -3.64 -0.39
C TRP A 32 -16.04 -3.63 1.14
N VAL A 33 -15.44 -2.64 1.84
CA VAL A 33 -15.37 -2.56 3.32
C VAL A 33 -16.72 -2.75 4.02
N GLY A 34 -17.86 -2.50 3.37
CA GLY A 34 -19.20 -2.67 3.94
C GLY A 34 -19.73 -4.10 4.11
N ARG A 35 -18.96 -5.15 3.79
CA ARG A 35 -19.42 -6.55 3.93
C ARG A 35 -19.08 -7.21 5.28
N GLY A 36 -19.19 -6.49 6.39
CA GLY A 36 -19.21 -7.09 7.74
C GLY A 36 -18.86 -6.13 8.87
N GLY A 37 -19.05 -6.60 10.10
CA GLY A 37 -19.06 -5.79 11.34
C GLY A 37 -17.70 -5.30 11.83
N TRP A 38 -16.81 -4.91 10.92
CA TRP A 38 -15.48 -4.38 11.22
C TRP A 38 -15.40 -2.89 10.96
N ALA A 39 -14.47 -2.23 11.63
CA ALA A 39 -14.17 -0.81 11.45
C ALA A 39 -12.70 -0.64 11.01
N VAL A 40 -12.46 0.32 10.10
CA VAL A 40 -11.12 0.77 9.76
C VAL A 40 -10.80 1.96 10.65
N LEU A 41 -9.70 1.87 11.41
CA LEU A 41 -9.22 2.94 12.28
C LEU A 41 -7.92 3.52 11.72
N SER A 42 -7.88 4.83 11.53
CA SER A 42 -6.67 5.54 11.12
C SER A 42 -5.71 5.70 12.30
N LEU A 43 -4.49 5.20 12.16
CA LEU A 43 -3.44 5.39 13.15
C LEU A 43 -2.98 6.85 13.19
N GLN A 44 -3.12 7.47 14.36
CA GLN A 44 -2.63 8.82 14.63
C GLN A 44 -1.21 8.77 15.20
N ASN A 45 -0.42 9.83 14.99
CA ASN A 45 0.93 9.99 15.56
C ASN A 45 1.93 8.87 15.17
N MET A 46 1.65 8.13 14.10
CA MET A 46 2.55 7.12 13.55
C MET A 46 3.35 7.72 12.38
N PRO A 47 4.67 7.47 12.28
CA PRO A 47 5.41 7.86 11.09
C PRO A 47 4.82 7.18 9.85
N ARG A 48 4.71 7.94 8.75
CA ARG A 48 4.18 7.42 7.50
C ARG A 48 5.20 6.48 6.85
N ARG A 49 4.71 5.39 6.27
CA ARG A 49 5.54 4.53 5.42
C ARG A 49 5.84 5.26 4.10
N HIS A 50 7.10 5.24 3.69
CA HIS A 50 7.53 5.72 2.37
C HIS A 50 7.66 4.54 1.41
N VAL A 51 7.21 4.75 0.16
CA VAL A 51 7.39 3.81 -0.95
C VAL A 51 8.10 4.57 -2.06
N GLY A 52 9.21 4.02 -2.55
CA GLY A 52 10.05 4.67 -3.55
C GLY A 52 10.45 3.69 -4.65
N LEU A 53 10.76 4.25 -5.82
CA LEU A 53 11.37 3.49 -6.91
C LEU A 53 12.89 3.51 -6.75
N ALA A 54 13.46 2.36 -6.39
CA ALA A 54 14.91 2.21 -6.34
C ALA A 54 15.49 2.13 -7.76
N VAL A 55 16.53 2.92 -8.02
CA VAL A 55 17.27 2.93 -9.29
C VAL A 55 18.76 2.75 -9.04
N ARG A 56 19.48 2.32 -10.07
CA ARG A 56 20.95 2.19 -10.00
C ARG A 56 21.56 3.56 -9.69
N ARG A 57 22.51 3.60 -8.75
CA ARG A 57 23.20 4.84 -8.38
C ARG A 57 24.06 5.41 -9.53
N ARG A 58 24.59 4.53 -10.39
CA ARG A 58 25.48 4.87 -11.51
C ARG A 58 24.92 4.29 -12.81
N GLY A 59 25.19 4.99 -13.92
CA GLY A 59 24.70 4.64 -15.24
C GLY A 59 23.29 5.17 -15.53
N MET A 60 22.99 5.39 -16.80
CA MET A 60 21.66 5.81 -17.23
C MET A 60 20.69 4.63 -17.25
N LEU A 61 19.41 4.91 -17.03
CA LEU A 61 18.36 3.93 -17.32
C LEU A 61 18.35 3.64 -18.82
N SER A 62 18.14 2.37 -19.18
CA SER A 62 17.82 2.03 -20.57
C SER A 62 16.50 2.71 -20.98
N ALA A 63 16.28 2.88 -22.29
CA ALA A 63 15.03 3.42 -22.81
C ALA A 63 13.76 2.77 -22.20
N PRO A 64 13.63 1.43 -22.14
CA PRO A 64 12.46 0.81 -21.51
C PRO A 64 12.38 1.08 -20.00
N ALA A 65 13.50 1.11 -19.27
CA ALA A 65 13.49 1.39 -17.83
C ALA A 65 13.09 2.84 -17.53
N SER A 66 13.51 3.80 -18.36
CA SER A 66 13.04 5.19 -18.26
C SER A 66 11.55 5.28 -18.53
N ALA A 67 11.07 4.63 -19.61
CA ALA A 67 9.65 4.61 -19.95
C ALA A 67 8.80 4.01 -18.80
N THR A 68 9.22 2.90 -18.20
CA THR A 68 8.53 2.30 -17.05
C THR A 68 8.49 3.25 -15.85
N ARG A 69 9.61 3.90 -15.52
CA ARG A 69 9.64 4.90 -14.43
C ARG A 69 8.63 6.02 -14.70
N ASP A 70 8.58 6.51 -15.93
CA ASP A 70 7.73 7.66 -16.28
C ASP A 70 6.24 7.28 -16.25
N VAL A 71 5.90 6.06 -16.68
CA VAL A 71 4.53 5.50 -16.53
C VAL A 71 4.19 5.30 -15.05
N LEU A 72 5.08 4.70 -14.25
CA LEU A 72 4.85 4.50 -12.81
C LEU A 72 4.60 5.83 -12.09
N ARG A 73 5.42 6.85 -12.36
CA ARG A 73 5.24 8.19 -11.78
C ARG A 73 3.90 8.80 -12.19
N ARG A 74 3.48 8.63 -13.44
CA ARG A 74 2.20 9.11 -13.94
C ARG A 74 1.03 8.43 -13.21
N VAL A 75 1.02 7.10 -13.18
CA VAL A 75 -0.03 6.32 -12.51
C VAL A 75 -0.13 6.69 -11.03
N VAL A 76 0.99 6.81 -10.32
CA VAL A 76 0.98 7.21 -8.90
C VAL A 76 0.44 8.64 -8.74
N LYS A 77 0.83 9.58 -9.61
CA LYS A 77 0.32 10.95 -9.56
C LYS A 77 -1.18 11.04 -9.84
N GLU A 78 -1.69 10.21 -10.76
CA GLU A 78 -3.10 10.19 -11.14
C GLU A 78 -3.98 9.48 -10.12
N LEU A 79 -3.54 8.34 -9.56
CA LEU A 79 -4.35 7.51 -8.68
C LEU A 79 -4.18 7.81 -7.19
N ALA A 80 -3.03 8.32 -6.74
CA ALA A 80 -2.84 8.61 -5.32
C ALA A 80 -3.90 9.57 -4.74
N PRO A 81 -4.30 10.66 -5.44
CA PRO A 81 -5.34 11.55 -4.94
C PRO A 81 -6.71 10.89 -4.77
N THR A 82 -6.98 9.76 -5.43
CA THR A 82 -8.26 9.04 -5.31
C THR A 82 -8.29 8.09 -4.11
N ILE A 83 -7.18 7.92 -3.38
CA ILE A 83 -7.05 7.03 -2.23
C ILE A 83 -6.78 7.89 -1.00
N GLU A 84 -7.78 8.01 -0.13
CA GLU A 84 -7.64 8.75 1.12
C GLU A 84 -6.48 8.21 1.96
N GLY A 85 -5.68 9.09 2.57
CA GLY A 85 -4.52 8.70 3.38
C GLY A 85 -3.25 8.31 2.60
N LEU A 86 -3.33 8.11 1.27
CA LEU A 86 -2.16 7.96 0.39
C LEU A 86 -1.70 9.32 -0.11
N ASN A 87 -0.39 9.57 -0.13
CA ASN A 87 0.17 10.85 -0.59
C ASN A 87 1.30 10.57 -1.58
N ALA A 88 1.19 11.14 -2.77
CA ALA A 88 2.27 11.16 -3.75
C ALA A 88 3.19 12.36 -3.47
N VAL A 89 4.50 12.10 -3.36
CA VAL A 89 5.56 13.10 -3.17
C VAL A 89 6.50 13.09 -4.37
#